data_AF-A0A2N8P6D6-F1
#
_entry.id   AF-A0A2N8P6D6-F1
#
_cell.length_a   1.000
_cell.length_b   1.000
_cell.length_c   1.000
_cell.angle_alpha   90.00
_cell.angle_beta   90.00
_cell.angle_gamma   90.00
#
_symmetry.space_group_name_H-M   'P 1'
#
loop_
_entity.id
_entity.type
_entity.pdbx_description
1 polymer ?
#
loop_
_entity_poly.entity_id
_entity_poly.type
_entity_poly.pdbx_seq_one_letter_code
_entity_poly.pdbx_strand_id
1 'polypeptide(L)' 'MRWVYQPVEVQYPDGAWELGRISAWWTDGAGDQWCLLRTVAGGSRPQWLRYDPESVRLLPTEGI' A
#
# COMPACT_ATOMS: atom_id res chain seq x y z
N MET A 1 -15.16 3.21 0.68
CA MET A 1 -13.90 3.72 0.08
C MET A 1 -13.46 4.95 0.87
N ARG A 2 -12.18 5.03 1.26
CA ARG A 2 -11.61 6.11 2.10
C ARG A 2 -10.28 6.57 1.51
N TRP A 3 -10.18 7.83 1.10
CA TRP A 3 -8.93 8.43 0.62
C TRP A 3 -8.00 8.77 1.80
N VAL A 4 -6.70 8.53 1.63
CA VAL A 4 -5.68 8.73 2.66
C VAL A 4 -4.35 9.14 2.02
N TYR A 5 -3.40 9.57 2.85
CA TYR A 5 -1.99 9.53 2.52
C TYR A 5 -1.30 8.67 3.57
N GLN A 6 -0.84 7.49 3.18
CA GLN A 6 -0.22 6.52 4.08
C GLN A 6 1.09 6.04 3.44
N PRO A 7 2.28 6.46 3.93
CA PRO A 7 3.54 5.93 3.45
C PRO A 7 3.66 4.45 3.84
N VAL A 8 4.32 3.67 2.98
CA VAL A 8 4.49 2.22 3.17
C VAL A 8 5.85 1.76 2.67
N GLU A 9 6.30 0.63 3.22
CA GLU A 9 7.31 -0.22 2.59
C GLU A 9 6.61 -1.44 1.97
N VAL A 10 7.01 -1.80 0.76
CA VAL A 10 6.46 -2.91 -0.01
C VAL A 10 7.58 -3.93 -0.24
N GLN A 11 7.34 -5.18 0.14
CA GLN A 11 8.25 -6.28 -0.13
C GLN A 11 7.88 -6.96 -1.44
N TYR A 12 8.85 -7.11 -2.33
CA TYR A 12 8.70 -7.89 -3.55
C TYR A 12 9.06 -9.36 -3.35
N PRO A 13 8.61 -10.26 -4.24
CA PRO A 13 8.93 -11.69 -4.17
C PRO A 13 10.43 -12.02 -4.18
N ASP A 14 11.27 -11.13 -4.71
CA ASP A 14 12.73 -11.25 -4.71
C ASP A 14 13.37 -10.84 -3.36
N GLY A 15 12.55 -10.43 -2.39
CA GLY A 15 12.97 -9.98 -1.06
C GLY A 15 13.37 -8.50 -0.99
N ALA A 16 13.35 -7.78 -2.11
CA ALA A 16 13.63 -6.34 -2.11
C ALA A 16 12.51 -5.55 -1.44
N TRP A 17 12.89 -4.45 -0.80
CA TRP A 17 11.95 -3.49 -0.21
C TRP A 17 11.94 -2.20 -1.02
N GLU A 18 10.75 -1.65 -1.23
CA GLU A 18 10.57 -0.38 -1.92
C GLU A 18 9.58 0.52 -1.18
N LEU A 19 9.88 1.82 -1.17
CA LEU A 19 8.97 2.81 -0.63
C LEU A 19 7.80 3.06 -1.58
N GLY A 20 6.63 3.28 -0.97
CA GLY A 20 5.42 3.63 -1.68
C GLY A 20 4.46 4.43 -0.81
N ARG A 21 3.26 4.59 -1.34
CA ARG A 21 2.14 5.14 -0.57
C ARG A 21 0.83 4.45 -0.95
N ILE A 22 -0.03 4.29 0.05
CA ILE A 22 -1.44 4.00 -0.14
C ILE A 22 -2.18 5.33 -0.21
N SER A 23 -2.97 5.49 -1.28
CA SER A 23 -3.77 6.70 -1.52
C SER A 23 -5.25 6.50 -1.18
N ALA A 24 -5.74 5.27 -1.12
CA ALA A 24 -7.11 4.95 -0.75
C ALA A 24 -7.23 3.54 -0.19
N TRP A 25 -8.25 3.34 0.63
CA TRP A 25 -8.70 2.06 1.15
C TRP A 25 -10.11 1.73 0.65
N TRP A 26 -10.36 0.46 0.40
CA TRP A 26 -11.68 -0.06 0.09
C TRP A 26 -11.87 -1.43 0.75
N THR A 27 -13.09 -1.74 1.13
CA THR A 27 -13.48 -3.07 1.61
C THR A 27 -14.53 -3.57 0.64
N ASP A 28 -14.30 -4.74 0.04
CA ASP A 28 -15.22 -5.32 -0.93
C ASP A 28 -16.42 -6.00 -0.24
N GLY A 29 -17.29 -6.62 -1.05
CA GLY A 29 -18.48 -7.31 -0.54
C GLY A 29 -18.19 -8.59 0.27
N ALA A 30 -16.98 -9.13 0.18
CA ALA A 30 -16.54 -10.29 0.96
C ALA A 30 -15.87 -9.90 2.29
N GLY A 31 -15.63 -8.60 2.51
CA GLY A 31 -14.93 -8.09 3.68
C GLY A 31 -13.42 -7.99 3.50
N ASP A 32 -12.89 -8.29 2.31
CA ASP A 32 -11.47 -8.18 2.04
C ASP A 32 -11.05 -6.71 1.92
N GLN A 33 -9.91 -6.38 2.51
CA GLN A 33 -9.35 -5.04 2.48
C GLN A 33 -8.45 -4.86 1.27
N TRP A 34 -8.70 -3.79 0.52
CA TRP A 34 -7.96 -3.38 -0.67
C TRP A 34 -7.33 -2.01 -0.45
N CYS A 35 -6.14 -1.82 -1.02
CA CYS A 35 -5.42 -0.54 -1.01
C CYS A 35 -5.06 -0.10 -2.43
N LEU A 36 -5.21 1.20 -2.69
CA LEU A 36 -4.72 1.83 -3.91
C LEU A 36 -3.25 2.20 -3.70
N LEU A 37 -2.34 1.34 -4.16
CA LEU A 37 -0.91 1.42 -3.94
C LEU A 37 -0.19 2.10 -5.11
N ARG A 38 0.83 2.90 -4.78
CA ARG A 38 1.80 3.45 -5.75
C ARG A 38 3.21 3.31 -5.17
N THR A 39 4.13 2.72 -5.92
CA THR A 39 5.55 2.58 -5.58
C THR A 39 6.41 3.62 -6.31
N VAL A 40 7.61 3.92 -5.80
CA VAL A 40 8.46 5.06 -6.24
C VAL A 40 9.32 4.73 -7.46
N ALA A 41 9.99 3.58 -7.47
CA ALA A 41 10.93 3.13 -8.49
C ALA A 41 10.23 2.65 -9.78
N GLY A 42 8.96 2.22 -9.70
CA GLY A 42 8.26 1.62 -10.84
C GLY A 42 7.62 2.59 -11.84
N GLY A 43 7.45 3.88 -11.49
CA GLY A 43 6.63 4.80 -12.30
C GLY A 43 5.18 4.33 -12.50
N SER A 44 4.78 3.27 -11.79
CA SER A 44 3.54 2.53 -11.96
C SER A 44 2.36 3.46 -11.68
N ARG A 45 1.33 3.38 -12.52
CA ARG A 45 0.03 3.97 -12.18
C ARG A 45 -0.44 3.37 -10.85
N PRO A 46 -1.18 4.12 -10.02
CA PRO A 46 -1.78 3.56 -8.83
C PRO A 46 -2.61 2.31 -9.17
N GLN A 47 -2.42 1.22 -8.44
CA GLN A 47 -3.14 -0.04 -8.63
C GLN A 47 -3.89 -0.43 -7.37
N TRP A 48 -5.12 -0.93 -7.54
CA TRP A 48 -5.83 -1.59 -6.46
C TRP A 48 -5.25 -2.99 -6.26
N LEU A 49 -4.77 -3.25 -5.05
CA LEU A 49 -4.25 -4.55 -4.62
C LEU A 49 -4.93 -4.94 -3.32
N ARG A 50 -5.08 -6.25 -3.09
CA ARG A 50 -5.49 -6.75 -1.78
C ARG A 50 -4.40 -6.39 -0.77
N TYR A 51 -4.82 -5.84 0.36
CA TYR A 51 -3.89 -5.49 1.42
C TYR A 51 -3.44 -6.74 2.14
N ASP A 52 -2.12 -6.90 2.21
CA ASP A 52 -1.45 -7.93 2.97
C ASP A 52 -0.40 -7.25 3.87
N PRO A 53 -0.54 -7.32 5.20
CA PRO A 53 0.39 -6.68 6.13
C PRO A 53 1.79 -7.31 6.14
N GLU A 54 1.97 -8.53 5.63
CA GLU A 54 3.29 -9.16 5.54
C GLU A 54 4.12 -8.53 4.42
N SER A 55 3.50 -8.27 3.26
CA SER A 55 4.14 -7.65 2.11
C SER A 55 4.04 -6.12 2.08
N VAL A 56 3.09 -5.51 2.79
CA VAL A 56 2.89 -4.04 2.82
C VAL A 56 2.87 -3.51 4.25
N ARG A 57 4.00 -2.93 4.67
CA ARG A 57 4.18 -2.36 6.01
C ARG A 57 3.79 -0.89 6.01
N LEU A 58 2.88 -0.51 6.91
CA LEU A 58 2.49 0.87 7.10
C LEU A 58 3.60 1.61 7.85
N LEU A 59 4.07 2.72 7.29
CA LEU A 59 5.01 3.61 7.96
C LEU A 59 4.25 4.68 8.75
N PRO A 60 4.76 5.12 9.90
CA PRO A 60 4.12 6.20 10.66
C PRO A 60 4.07 7.50 9.83
N THR A 61 2.92 8.17 9.84
CA THR A 61 2.71 9.49 9.23
C THR A 61 2.99 10.66 10.16
N GLU A 62 2.93 10.43 11.47
CA GLU A 62 3.25 11.41 12.50
C GLU A 62 4.63 11.05 13.06
N GLY A 63 5.49 12.05 13.23
CA GLY A 63 6.89 11.86 13.61
C GLY A 63 7.05 11.23 15.00
N ILE A 64 8.20 10.57 15.18
CA ILE A 64 8.72 10.07 16.48
C ILE A 64 8.82 11.21 17.49
#